data_AF-A0A2Z5G5Y3-F1
#
_entry.id   AF-A0A2Z5G5Y3-F1
#
_cell.length_a   1.000
_cell.length_b   1.000
_cell.length_c   1.000
_cell.angle_alpha   90.00
_cell.angle_beta   90.00
_cell.angle_gamma   90.00
#
_symmetry.space_group_name_H-M   'P 1'
#
loop_
_entity.id
_entity.type
_entity.pdbx_description
1 polymer ?
#
loop_
_entity_poly.entity_id
_entity_poly.type
_entity_poly.pdbx_seq_one_letter_code
_entity_poly.pdbx_strand_id
1 'polypeptide(L)'
;MLATSAVSAQVIDGFAWVDMKTDAQTVAKVTTFLSAKPYTALREIGVIGQQALVIATLRKDPTANPGNDVFTAYGVSLKDGSVEELLSGTSLKYIDWQKFYDYDTPELLATYDDCAQCKATTFLTAFYIDRKTKRWGARWRRQIAGAPIYSADTAGDHVYALFMNVDQRVVLDTWTSYPEQKKSSRGGEYLFEYRIDPLSDQGTSRPVTGRDALPVKQRLCRGADVVFGIAGGQESAACKGFAGTGQRAR
;
A
#
# COMPACT_ATOMS: atom_id res chain seq x y z
N MET A 1 1.38 -1.35 -30.59
CA MET A 1 0.67 -1.74 -29.35
C MET A 1 0.23 -0.46 -28.67
N LEU A 2 -1.07 -0.35 -28.38
CA LEU A 2 -1.64 0.81 -27.68
C LEU A 2 -1.07 0.82 -26.25
N ALA A 3 -0.39 1.90 -25.88
CA ALA A 3 0.00 2.13 -24.50
C ALA A 3 -1.27 2.45 -23.70
N THR A 4 -1.80 1.46 -22.98
CA THR A 4 -2.85 1.68 -21.98
C THR A 4 -2.23 2.43 -20.82
N SER A 5 -2.30 3.76 -20.86
CA SER A 5 -1.93 4.59 -19.73
C SER A 5 -2.88 4.25 -18.58
N ALA A 6 -2.34 3.84 -17.44
CA ALA A 6 -3.13 3.66 -16.23
C ALA A 6 -3.68 5.04 -15.81
N VAL A 7 -4.97 5.26 -16.05
CA VAL A 7 -5.65 6.51 -15.70
C VAL A 7 -5.92 6.51 -14.20
N SER A 8 -5.61 7.62 -13.54
CA SER A 8 -6.01 7.89 -12.15
C SER A 8 -7.50 7.58 -11.99
N ALA A 9 -7.86 6.71 -11.05
CA ALA A 9 -9.27 6.48 -10.81
C ALA A 9 -9.82 7.74 -10.13
N GLN A 10 -11.03 8.15 -10.51
CA GLN A 10 -11.71 9.18 -9.73
C GLN A 10 -11.92 8.67 -8.30
N VAL A 11 -11.92 9.60 -7.36
CA VAL A 11 -12.34 9.34 -5.98
C VAL A 11 -13.65 8.53 -5.98
N ILE A 12 -13.78 7.58 -5.06
CA ILE A 12 -15.02 6.82 -4.92
C ILE A 12 -16.23 7.76 -4.70
N ASP A 13 -17.33 7.49 -5.39
CA ASP A 13 -18.56 8.29 -5.29
C ASP A 13 -19.04 8.42 -3.83
N GLY A 14 -19.32 9.65 -3.41
CA GLY A 14 -19.80 9.96 -2.07
C GLY A 14 -18.72 10.00 -1.00
N PHE A 15 -17.45 9.81 -1.34
CA PHE A 15 -16.35 10.09 -0.42
C PHE A 15 -16.03 11.59 -0.36
N ALA A 16 -15.79 12.08 0.85
CA ALA A 16 -15.28 13.42 1.07
C ALA A 16 -14.33 13.47 2.27
N TRP A 17 -13.26 14.27 2.16
CA TRP A 17 -12.48 14.68 3.31
C TRP A 17 -13.27 15.70 4.13
N VAL A 18 -13.37 15.46 5.42
CA VAL A 18 -14.01 16.36 6.38
C VAL A 18 -13.09 17.54 6.63
N ASP A 19 -13.60 18.76 6.44
CA ASP A 19 -12.94 19.95 6.95
C ASP A 19 -13.16 20.02 8.46
N MET A 20 -12.14 19.60 9.21
CA MET A 20 -12.20 19.52 10.68
C MET A 20 -12.39 20.88 11.37
N LYS A 21 -12.25 22.00 10.66
CA LYS A 21 -12.53 23.34 11.21
C LYS A 21 -14.02 23.69 11.14
N THR A 22 -14.71 23.21 10.11
CA THR A 22 -16.10 23.62 9.82
C THR A 22 -17.11 22.53 10.17
N ASP A 23 -16.74 21.26 10.09
CA ASP A 23 -17.59 20.13 10.50
C ASP A 23 -17.27 19.66 11.92
N ALA A 24 -17.57 20.52 12.89
CA ALA A 24 -17.37 20.23 14.31
C ALA A 24 -18.18 19.02 14.80
N GLN A 25 -19.33 18.72 14.16
CA GLN A 25 -20.20 17.63 14.58
C GLN A 25 -19.57 16.27 14.26
N THR A 26 -19.06 16.08 13.04
CA THR A 26 -18.37 14.83 12.68
C THR A 26 -17.10 14.65 13.51
N VAL A 27 -16.32 15.72 13.69
CA VAL A 27 -15.09 15.69 14.52
C VAL A 27 -15.40 15.31 15.96
N ALA A 28 -16.40 15.92 16.59
CA ALA A 28 -16.79 15.60 17.96
C ALA A 28 -17.23 14.14 18.09
N LYS A 29 -18.03 13.65 17.14
CA LYS A 29 -18.51 12.27 17.12
C LYS A 29 -17.36 11.26 17.00
N VAL A 30 -16.45 11.47 16.05
CA VAL A 30 -15.24 10.64 15.89
C VAL A 30 -14.37 10.67 17.14
N THR A 31 -14.17 11.86 17.72
CA THR A 31 -13.42 12.03 18.98
C THR A 31 -14.01 11.21 20.12
N THR A 32 -15.35 11.22 20.28
CA THR A 32 -16.05 10.39 21.26
C THR A 32 -15.83 8.90 21.01
N PHE A 33 -15.95 8.44 19.77
CA PHE A 33 -15.78 7.02 19.42
C PHE A 33 -14.34 6.53 19.60
N LEU A 34 -13.36 7.40 19.40
CA LEU A 34 -11.95 7.09 19.61
C LEU A 34 -11.48 7.32 21.06
N SER A 35 -12.35 7.75 21.99
CA SER A 35 -11.95 8.15 23.37
C SER A 35 -11.14 7.10 24.15
N ALA A 36 -11.33 5.81 23.87
CA ALA A 36 -10.57 4.71 24.48
C ALA A 36 -9.29 4.32 23.71
N LYS A 37 -8.97 5.00 22.60
CA LYS A 37 -7.80 4.72 21.76
C LYS A 37 -6.63 5.66 22.11
N PRO A 38 -5.38 5.21 22.00
CA PRO A 38 -4.23 6.04 22.25
C PRO A 38 -3.95 6.96 21.06
N TYR A 39 -4.27 8.24 21.17
CA TYR A 39 -3.87 9.27 20.21
C TYR A 39 -3.74 10.64 20.89
N THR A 40 -3.01 11.54 20.25
CA THR A 40 -2.84 12.94 20.69
C THR A 40 -3.54 13.94 19.78
N ALA A 41 -3.75 13.59 18.50
CA ALA A 41 -4.43 14.45 17.55
C ALA A 41 -5.10 13.63 16.43
N LEU A 42 -6.23 14.12 15.92
CA LEU A 42 -6.79 13.71 14.64
C LEU A 42 -6.09 14.48 13.52
N ARG A 43 -5.69 13.78 12.46
CA ARG A 43 -5.05 14.39 11.28
C ARG A 43 -6.01 14.53 10.13
N GLU A 44 -6.79 13.47 9.88
CA GLU A 44 -7.69 13.42 8.74
C GLU A 44 -8.90 12.54 9.05
N ILE A 45 -10.04 12.90 8.47
CA ILE A 45 -11.27 12.12 8.52
C ILE A 45 -11.86 12.13 7.11
N GLY A 46 -11.89 10.97 6.46
CA GLY A 46 -12.57 10.78 5.17
C GLY A 46 -13.87 10.03 5.38
N VAL A 47 -14.99 10.55 4.91
CA VAL A 47 -16.31 9.95 5.12
C VAL A 47 -16.91 9.43 3.82
N ILE A 48 -17.61 8.29 3.90
CA ILE A 48 -18.49 7.80 2.85
C ILE A 48 -19.72 7.15 3.49
N GLY A 49 -20.90 7.72 3.21
CA GLY A 49 -22.15 7.31 3.86
C GLY A 49 -22.02 7.39 5.39
N GLN A 50 -22.14 6.25 6.07
CA GLN A 50 -22.04 6.15 7.53
C GLN A 50 -20.70 5.53 8.00
N GLN A 51 -19.66 5.60 7.16
CA GLN A 51 -18.32 5.10 7.48
C GLN A 51 -17.30 6.23 7.38
N ALA A 52 -16.31 6.21 8.27
CA ALA A 52 -15.20 7.13 8.27
C ALA A 52 -13.85 6.38 8.28
N LEU A 53 -12.92 6.82 7.44
CA LEU A 53 -11.51 6.53 7.51
C LEU A 53 -10.88 7.64 8.35
N VAL A 54 -10.34 7.29 9.52
CA VAL A 54 -9.79 8.26 10.46
C VAL A 54 -8.30 8.04 10.59
N ILE A 55 -7.50 9.07 10.32
CA ILE A 55 -6.07 9.07 10.62
C ILE A 55 -5.85 9.84 11.90
N ALA A 56 -5.38 9.14 12.93
CA ALA A 56 -4.98 9.76 14.19
C ALA A 56 -3.47 9.63 14.35
N THR A 57 -2.87 10.54 15.12
CA THR A 57 -1.44 10.49 15.47
C THR A 57 -1.23 10.47 16.96
N LEU A 58 -0.25 9.69 17.39
CA LEU A 58 0.27 9.62 18.73
C LEU A 58 1.69 10.18 18.76
N ARG A 59 1.85 11.31 19.45
CA ARG A 59 3.14 11.90 19.76
C ARG A 59 3.54 11.51 21.18
N LYS A 60 4.56 10.64 21.31
CA LYS A 60 5.05 10.20 22.63
C LYS A 60 5.69 11.33 23.43
N ASP A 61 6.43 12.20 22.74
CA ASP A 61 7.09 13.38 23.33
C ASP A 61 6.59 14.64 22.60
N PRO A 62 5.85 15.53 23.26
CA PRO A 62 5.34 16.78 22.67
C PRO A 62 6.42 17.65 22.01
N THR A 63 7.67 17.53 22.47
CA THR A 63 8.82 18.29 21.96
C THR A 63 9.51 17.62 20.77
N ALA A 64 9.22 16.35 20.49
CA ALA A 64 9.79 15.64 19.35
C ALA A 64 9.29 16.20 18.02
N ASN A 65 10.10 15.99 16.97
CA ASN A 65 9.74 16.38 15.61
C ASN A 65 8.39 15.72 15.23
N PRO A 66 7.40 16.49 14.73
CA PRO A 66 6.14 15.95 14.22
C PRO A 66 6.28 14.81 13.20
N GLY A 67 7.39 14.76 12.45
CA GLY A 67 7.68 13.66 11.53
C GLY A 67 7.89 12.30 12.22
N ASN A 68 8.11 12.27 13.52
CA ASN A 68 8.21 11.05 14.33
C ASN A 68 6.87 10.60 14.92
N ASP A 69 5.77 11.30 14.61
CA ASP A 69 4.45 10.91 15.07
C ASP A 69 4.10 9.52 14.52
N VAL A 70 3.67 8.63 15.40
CA VAL A 70 3.08 7.36 14.97
C VAL A 70 1.66 7.63 14.55
N PHE A 71 1.29 7.29 13.33
CA PHE A 71 -0.10 7.35 12.91
C PHE A 71 -0.78 6.00 13.12
N THR A 72 -2.09 6.05 13.30
CA THR A 72 -2.97 4.88 13.23
C THR A 72 -4.16 5.23 12.35
N ALA A 73 -4.44 4.37 11.38
CA ALA A 73 -5.62 4.44 10.54
C ALA A 73 -6.73 3.58 11.15
N TYR A 74 -7.90 4.18 11.34
CA TYR A 74 -9.08 3.52 11.87
C TYR A 74 -10.22 3.52 10.86
N GLY A 75 -10.93 2.40 10.79
CA GLY A 75 -12.26 2.33 10.22
C GLY A 75 -13.30 2.59 11.32
N VAL A 76 -14.13 3.60 11.14
CA VAL A 76 -15.14 4.01 12.13
C VAL A 76 -16.52 3.98 11.50
N SER A 77 -17.43 3.25 12.12
CA SER A 77 -18.85 3.30 11.76
C SER A 77 -19.50 4.49 12.48
N LEU A 78 -19.89 5.50 11.71
CA LEU A 78 -20.58 6.68 12.24
C LEU A 78 -21.99 6.36 12.73
N LYS A 79 -22.54 5.18 12.40
CA LYS A 79 -23.87 4.75 12.84
C LYS A 79 -23.91 4.28 14.28
N ASP A 80 -23.00 3.36 14.63
CA ASP A 80 -23.00 2.63 15.91
C ASP A 80 -21.73 2.88 16.76
N GLY A 81 -20.76 3.64 16.23
CA GLY A 81 -19.52 3.96 16.91
C GLY A 81 -18.49 2.83 16.94
N SER A 82 -18.68 1.75 16.16
CA SER A 82 -17.69 0.68 16.10
C SER A 82 -16.38 1.18 15.49
N VAL A 83 -15.25 0.89 16.13
CA VAL A 83 -13.91 1.29 15.69
C VAL A 83 -13.04 0.06 15.45
N GLU A 84 -12.47 -0.05 14.24
CA GLU A 84 -11.47 -1.04 13.88
C GLU A 84 -10.14 -0.35 13.57
N GLU A 85 -9.05 -0.88 14.11
CA GLU A 85 -7.70 -0.48 13.70
C GLU A 85 -7.33 -1.19 12.39
N LEU A 86 -7.01 -0.41 11.36
CA LEU A 86 -6.67 -0.93 10.04
C LEU A 86 -5.17 -1.20 9.94
N LEU A 87 -4.35 -0.22 10.34
CA LEU A 87 -2.90 -0.29 10.38
C LEU A 87 -2.33 0.87 11.21
N SER A 88 -1.06 0.74 11.61
CA SER A 88 -0.29 1.77 12.30
C SER A 88 1.15 1.80 11.79
N GLY A 89 1.77 2.97 11.83
CA GLY A 89 3.13 3.16 11.35
C GLY A 89 3.56 4.61 11.42
N THR A 90 4.48 5.00 10.54
CA THR A 90 5.00 6.36 10.40
C THR A 90 5.08 6.75 8.92
N SER A 91 5.32 8.02 8.62
CA SER A 91 5.53 8.50 7.24
C SER A 91 4.39 8.14 6.24
N LEU A 92 3.12 8.15 6.67
CA LEU A 92 1.99 7.89 5.79
C LEU A 92 1.98 8.87 4.61
N LYS A 93 1.87 8.35 3.39
CA LYS A 93 1.74 9.13 2.15
C LYS A 93 0.68 8.50 1.27
N TYR A 94 -0.35 9.27 0.94
CA TYR A 94 -1.30 8.89 -0.10
C TYR A 94 -0.65 9.01 -1.47
N ILE A 95 -1.00 8.09 -2.36
CA ILE A 95 -0.56 8.12 -3.75
C ILE A 95 -1.71 8.61 -4.62
N ASP A 96 -2.70 7.75 -4.83
CA ASP A 96 -3.89 8.07 -5.62
C ASP A 96 -4.97 7.00 -5.40
N TRP A 97 -6.14 7.20 -6.00
CA TRP A 97 -7.19 6.19 -6.09
C TRP A 97 -6.91 5.22 -7.25
N GLN A 98 -7.01 3.92 -6.98
CA GLN A 98 -6.79 2.84 -7.95
C GLN A 98 -7.95 1.85 -7.98
N LYS A 99 -8.37 1.45 -9.18
CA LYS A 99 -9.21 0.26 -9.37
C LYS A 99 -8.34 -0.96 -9.60
N PHE A 100 -8.49 -2.02 -8.81
CA PHE A 100 -7.69 -3.22 -9.02
C PHE A 100 -8.21 -4.12 -10.15
N TYR A 101 -9.41 -3.85 -10.67
CA TYR A 101 -10.00 -4.44 -11.87
C TYR A 101 -11.12 -3.52 -12.39
N ASP A 102 -11.47 -3.61 -13.68
CA ASP A 102 -12.27 -2.60 -14.41
C ASP A 102 -13.61 -2.20 -13.76
N TYR A 103 -14.28 -3.15 -13.11
CA TYR A 103 -15.60 -2.94 -12.48
C TYR A 103 -15.51 -2.78 -10.95
N ASP A 104 -14.32 -2.53 -10.41
CA ASP A 104 -14.17 -2.30 -8.98
C ASP A 104 -14.44 -0.86 -8.57
N THR A 105 -14.71 -0.72 -7.28
CA THR A 105 -14.68 0.52 -6.55
C THR A 105 -13.22 0.97 -6.39
N PRO A 106 -12.88 2.24 -6.69
CA PRO A 106 -11.54 2.76 -6.45
C PRO A 106 -11.13 2.64 -4.97
N GLU A 107 -9.86 2.30 -4.74
CA GLU A 107 -9.23 2.18 -3.42
C GLU A 107 -8.11 3.21 -3.27
N LEU A 108 -7.98 3.80 -2.08
CA LEU A 108 -6.99 4.83 -1.81
C LEU A 108 -5.63 4.20 -1.50
N LEU A 109 -4.68 4.28 -2.44
CA LEU A 109 -3.32 3.77 -2.28
C LEU A 109 -2.53 4.65 -1.32
N ALA A 110 -1.70 3.99 -0.50
CA ALA A 110 -0.77 4.68 0.40
C ALA A 110 0.50 3.88 0.65
N THR A 111 1.58 4.59 0.97
CA THR A 111 2.80 4.01 1.55
C THR A 111 2.98 4.46 2.99
N TYR A 112 3.63 3.63 3.80
CA TYR A 112 4.03 3.98 5.15
C TYR A 112 5.21 3.12 5.62
N ASP A 113 5.87 3.56 6.68
CA ASP A 113 6.98 2.86 7.34
C ASP A 113 6.50 2.22 8.65
N ASP A 114 7.03 1.06 9.03
CA ASP A 114 6.70 0.41 10.33
C ASP A 114 7.27 1.14 11.55
N CYS A 115 8.33 1.93 11.39
CA CYS A 115 8.97 2.65 12.49
C CYS A 115 9.54 4.00 12.05
N ALA A 116 9.54 4.95 13.00
CA ALA A 116 10.41 6.12 12.92
C ALA A 116 11.74 5.82 13.61
N GLN A 117 12.82 6.38 13.09
CA GLN A 117 14.16 6.33 13.70
C GLN A 117 14.72 4.90 13.89
N CYS A 118 14.30 3.96 13.05
CA CYS A 118 14.87 2.62 12.99
C CYS A 118 15.17 2.24 11.54
N LYS A 119 15.68 1.02 11.30
CA LYS A 119 15.80 0.49 9.95
C LYS A 119 14.42 0.05 9.45
N ALA A 120 13.68 1.02 8.92
CA ALA A 120 12.28 0.84 8.55
C ALA A 120 12.10 -0.12 7.38
N THR A 121 10.96 -0.81 7.39
CA THR A 121 10.36 -1.42 6.22
C THR A 121 9.24 -0.52 5.72
N THR A 122 9.30 -0.16 4.43
CA THR A 122 8.24 0.59 3.76
C THR A 122 7.25 -0.38 3.14
N PHE A 123 5.96 -0.15 3.41
CA PHE A 123 4.85 -0.94 2.93
C PHE A 123 4.01 -0.14 1.93
N LEU A 124 3.50 -0.81 0.89
CA LEU A 124 2.38 -0.36 0.08
C LEU A 124 1.08 -0.99 0.60
N THR A 125 0.01 -0.21 0.64
CA THR A 125 -1.33 -0.67 0.99
C THR A 125 -2.39 0.11 0.19
N ALA A 126 -3.65 -0.29 0.35
CA ALA A 126 -4.80 0.45 -0.14
C ALA A 126 -5.90 0.42 0.92
N PHE A 127 -6.57 1.56 1.12
CA PHE A 127 -7.79 1.64 1.92
C PHE A 127 -9.00 1.41 1.02
N TYR A 128 -9.90 0.52 1.44
CA TYR A 128 -11.05 0.10 0.65
C TYR A 128 -12.31 0.01 1.50
N ILE A 129 -13.48 0.05 0.88
CA ILE A 129 -14.74 -0.28 1.53
C ILE A 129 -15.06 -1.74 1.24
N ASP A 130 -15.06 -2.57 2.28
CA ASP A 130 -15.38 -3.99 2.18
C ASP A 130 -16.82 -4.17 1.70
N ARG A 131 -16.99 -4.95 0.62
CA ARG A 131 -18.28 -5.08 -0.05
C ARG A 131 -19.35 -5.73 0.81
N LYS A 132 -18.98 -6.60 1.75
CA LYS A 132 -19.91 -7.39 2.58
C LYS A 132 -20.30 -6.63 3.84
N THR A 133 -19.32 -6.13 4.56
CA THR A 133 -19.49 -5.45 5.84
C THR A 133 -19.79 -3.96 5.67
N LYS A 134 -19.52 -3.40 4.48
CA LYS A 134 -19.62 -1.95 4.20
C LYS A 134 -18.80 -1.12 5.18
N ARG A 135 -17.62 -1.61 5.55
CA ARG A 135 -16.68 -0.95 6.47
C ARG A 135 -15.35 -0.70 5.78
N TRP A 136 -14.58 0.25 6.29
CA TRP A 136 -13.21 0.45 5.83
C TRP A 136 -12.34 -0.76 6.17
N GLY A 137 -11.49 -1.14 5.23
CA GLY A 137 -10.45 -2.14 5.37
C GLY A 137 -9.12 -1.63 4.80
N ALA A 138 -8.06 -2.41 5.02
CA ALA A 138 -6.76 -2.19 4.39
C ALA A 138 -6.29 -3.45 3.66
N ARG A 139 -5.65 -3.28 2.50
CA ARG A 139 -5.16 -4.40 1.67
C ARG A 139 -3.84 -4.98 2.20
N TRP A 140 -3.68 -6.28 1.92
CA TRP A 140 -2.50 -7.11 2.20
C TRP A 140 -2.03 -7.11 3.65
N ARG A 141 -2.98 -7.04 4.60
CA ARG A 141 -2.70 -7.12 6.04
C ARG A 141 -2.01 -8.44 6.40
N ARG A 142 -0.72 -8.38 6.72
CA ARG A 142 0.02 -9.45 7.40
C ARG A 142 0.19 -9.06 8.87
N GLN A 143 -0.61 -9.67 9.75
CA GLN A 143 -0.73 -9.36 11.19
C GLN A 143 -1.16 -7.91 11.46
N ILE A 144 -0.32 -6.92 11.14
CA ILE A 144 -0.56 -5.47 11.29
C ILE A 144 -0.02 -4.63 10.12
N ALA A 145 0.61 -5.23 9.10
CA ALA A 145 1.35 -4.49 8.06
C ALA A 145 0.85 -4.78 6.62
N GLY A 146 1.22 -3.93 5.65
CA GLY A 146 0.86 -4.05 4.23
C GLY A 146 1.82 -4.94 3.41
N ALA A 147 1.95 -4.65 2.11
CA ALA A 147 2.90 -5.32 1.24
C ALA A 147 4.28 -4.64 1.30
N PRO A 148 5.36 -5.29 1.76
CA PRO A 148 6.69 -4.67 1.87
C PRO A 148 7.27 -4.42 0.47
N ILE A 149 7.64 -3.16 0.21
CA ILE A 149 8.25 -2.73 -1.06
C ILE A 149 9.72 -2.34 -0.92
N TYR A 150 10.17 -2.05 0.30
CA TYR A 150 11.56 -1.73 0.63
C TYR A 150 11.85 -2.06 2.10
N SER A 151 13.08 -2.47 2.44
CA SER A 151 13.51 -2.62 3.84
C SER A 151 14.94 -2.16 4.04
N ALA A 152 15.15 -1.21 4.94
CA ALA A 152 16.48 -0.71 5.29
C ALA A 152 17.32 -1.72 6.11
N ASP A 153 16.71 -2.80 6.60
CA ASP A 153 17.44 -3.84 7.36
C ASP A 153 18.09 -4.90 6.47
N THR A 154 17.73 -4.95 5.19
CA THR A 154 18.27 -5.91 4.24
C THR A 154 19.24 -5.26 3.27
N ALA A 155 20.41 -5.89 3.08
CA ALA A 155 21.42 -5.44 2.11
C ALA A 155 21.11 -5.86 0.66
N GLY A 156 19.89 -6.34 0.40
CA GLY A 156 19.46 -6.78 -0.93
C GLY A 156 19.00 -5.63 -1.80
N ASP A 157 19.04 -5.85 -3.12
CA ASP A 157 18.35 -4.99 -4.07
C ASP A 157 16.84 -5.24 -3.96
N HIS A 158 16.08 -4.18 -3.75
CA HIS A 158 14.61 -4.21 -3.72
C HIS A 158 14.05 -3.68 -5.03
N VAL A 159 13.30 -4.53 -5.74
CA VAL A 159 12.61 -4.17 -6.97
C VAL A 159 11.13 -4.40 -6.77
N TYR A 160 10.31 -3.39 -6.99
CA TYR A 160 8.85 -3.53 -6.92
C TYR A 160 8.20 -2.74 -8.04
N ALA A 161 6.99 -3.14 -8.39
CA ALA A 161 6.11 -2.32 -9.20
C ALA A 161 4.65 -2.80 -9.15
N LEU A 162 3.75 -1.84 -9.30
CA LEU A 162 2.33 -2.07 -9.50
C LEU A 162 2.05 -2.13 -11.01
N PHE A 163 1.53 -3.25 -11.49
CA PHE A 163 1.33 -3.52 -12.92
C PHE A 163 -0.14 -3.77 -13.24
N MET A 164 -0.55 -3.40 -14.45
CA MET A 164 -1.73 -4.00 -15.08
C MET A 164 -1.34 -5.34 -15.69
N ASN A 165 -1.91 -6.43 -15.17
CA ASN A 165 -1.69 -7.78 -15.69
C ASN A 165 -2.54 -8.04 -16.94
N VAL A 166 -2.23 -9.11 -17.68
CA VAL A 166 -2.91 -9.49 -18.95
C VAL A 166 -4.43 -9.65 -18.81
N ASP A 167 -4.91 -9.99 -17.62
CA ASP A 167 -6.35 -10.14 -17.32
C ASP A 167 -7.01 -8.81 -16.88
N GLN A 168 -6.39 -7.65 -17.18
CA GLN A 168 -6.81 -6.31 -16.72
C GLN A 168 -6.94 -6.20 -15.20
N ARG A 169 -6.11 -6.97 -14.48
CA ARG A 169 -6.03 -6.94 -13.02
C ARG A 169 -4.78 -6.23 -12.60
N VAL A 170 -4.90 -5.32 -11.65
CA VAL A 170 -3.73 -4.67 -11.07
C VAL A 170 -3.12 -5.59 -10.02
N VAL A 171 -1.81 -5.81 -10.13
CA VAL A 171 -1.02 -6.67 -9.26
C VAL A 171 0.22 -5.93 -8.80
N LEU A 172 0.61 -6.12 -7.55
CA LEU A 172 1.90 -5.66 -7.04
C LEU A 172 2.86 -6.83 -7.04
N ASP A 173 4.00 -6.69 -7.71
CA ASP A 173 5.12 -7.62 -7.58
C ASP A 173 6.24 -6.97 -6.76
N THR A 174 6.88 -7.77 -5.90
CA THR A 174 8.06 -7.35 -5.14
C THR A 174 9.15 -8.42 -5.22
N TRP A 175 10.39 -8.00 -5.38
CA TRP A 175 11.57 -8.83 -5.47
C TRP A 175 12.68 -8.27 -4.60
N THR A 176 13.15 -9.07 -3.64
CA THR A 176 14.40 -8.81 -2.92
C THR A 176 15.45 -9.78 -3.42
N SER A 177 16.49 -9.26 -4.07
CA SER A 177 17.63 -10.02 -4.57
C SER A 177 18.85 -9.77 -3.69
N TYR A 178 19.49 -10.84 -3.22
CA TYR A 178 20.75 -10.72 -2.49
C TYR A 178 21.91 -11.09 -3.42
N PRO A 179 23.01 -10.31 -3.45
CA PRO A 179 24.19 -10.69 -4.21
C PRO A 179 24.72 -12.04 -3.70
N GLU A 180 25.12 -12.92 -4.61
CA GLU A 180 25.63 -14.26 -4.28
C GLU A 180 26.76 -14.18 -3.26
N GLN A 181 26.50 -14.61 -2.03
CA GLN A 181 27.55 -14.84 -1.05
C GLN A 181 28.18 -16.21 -1.32
N LYS A 182 29.43 -16.20 -1.82
CA LYS A 182 30.23 -17.36 -2.24
C LYS A 182 30.34 -18.55 -1.25
N LYS A 183 29.79 -18.48 -0.04
CA LYS A 183 29.94 -19.50 1.01
C LYS A 183 28.74 -19.75 1.93
N SER A 184 27.55 -19.21 1.67
CA SER A 184 26.37 -19.57 2.47
C SER A 184 25.23 -20.05 1.58
N SER A 185 24.56 -21.11 2.01
CA SER A 185 23.30 -21.63 1.46
C SER A 185 22.11 -20.64 1.62
N ARG A 186 22.39 -19.36 1.90
CA ARG A 186 21.42 -18.27 2.09
C ARG A 186 21.51 -17.19 1.00
N GLY A 187 22.12 -17.49 -0.14
CA GLY A 187 21.83 -16.76 -1.39
C GLY A 187 20.39 -17.04 -1.82
N GLY A 188 19.43 -16.48 -1.09
CA GLY A 188 18.02 -16.58 -1.37
C GLY A 188 17.55 -15.34 -2.09
N GLU A 189 16.56 -15.48 -2.96
CA GLU A 189 15.80 -14.37 -3.48
C GLU A 189 14.35 -14.55 -3.04
N TYR A 190 13.67 -13.44 -2.77
CA TYR A 190 12.28 -13.46 -2.36
C TYR A 190 11.47 -12.67 -3.37
N LEU A 191 10.62 -13.37 -4.10
CA LEU A 191 9.72 -12.78 -5.07
C LEU A 191 8.29 -13.06 -4.63
N PHE A 192 7.51 -12.01 -4.47
CA PHE A 192 6.10 -12.09 -4.07
C PHE A 192 5.22 -11.37 -5.06
N GLU A 193 4.05 -11.95 -5.27
CA GLU A 193 2.97 -11.32 -6.00
C GLU A 193 1.79 -11.11 -5.06
N TYR A 194 1.26 -9.90 -5.10
CA TYR A 194 0.14 -9.42 -4.30
C TYR A 194 -1.03 -9.11 -5.23
N ARG A 195 -2.18 -9.73 -4.95
CA ARG A 195 -3.38 -9.62 -5.77
C ARG A 195 -4.60 -9.33 -4.90
N ILE A 196 -5.69 -8.93 -5.53
CA ILE A 196 -7.03 -8.97 -4.95
C ILE A 196 -7.83 -10.00 -5.73
N ASP A 197 -8.48 -10.91 -5.00
CA ASP A 197 -9.42 -11.85 -5.59
C ASP A 197 -10.77 -11.13 -5.83
N PRO A 198 -11.21 -10.98 -7.09
CA PRO A 198 -12.43 -10.23 -7.40
C PRO A 198 -13.72 -10.92 -6.90
N LEU A 199 -13.67 -12.23 -6.61
CA LEU A 199 -14.83 -12.96 -6.10
C LEU A 199 -14.98 -12.82 -4.59
N SER A 200 -13.89 -13.01 -3.86
CA SER A 200 -13.90 -12.95 -2.40
C SER A 200 -13.68 -11.53 -1.84
N ASP A 201 -13.17 -10.61 -2.66
CA ASP A 201 -12.72 -9.28 -2.28
C ASP A 201 -11.57 -9.31 -1.26
N GLN A 202 -10.80 -10.40 -1.24
CA GLN A 202 -9.68 -10.57 -0.31
C GLN A 202 -8.34 -10.29 -0.99
N GLY A 203 -7.48 -9.57 -0.27
CA GLY A 203 -6.07 -9.43 -0.62
C GLY A 203 -5.34 -10.75 -0.41
N THR A 204 -4.62 -11.22 -1.41
CA THR A 204 -3.78 -12.42 -1.34
C THR A 204 -2.33 -12.07 -1.63
N SER A 205 -1.41 -12.84 -1.08
CA SER A 205 0.01 -12.76 -1.40
C SER A 205 0.56 -14.17 -1.55
N ARG A 206 1.37 -14.40 -2.56
CA ARG A 206 2.03 -15.69 -2.77
C ARG A 206 3.49 -15.52 -3.13
N PRO A 207 4.38 -16.41 -2.67
CA PRO A 207 5.73 -16.48 -3.22
C PRO A 207 5.65 -16.94 -4.68
N VAL A 208 6.49 -16.35 -5.53
CA VAL A 208 6.67 -16.75 -6.93
C VAL A 208 8.01 -17.49 -7.03
N THR A 209 7.98 -18.75 -7.43
CA THR A 209 9.15 -19.64 -7.42
C THR A 209 9.25 -20.45 -8.71
N GLY A 210 10.39 -21.11 -8.92
CA GLY A 210 10.59 -22.00 -10.06
C GLY A 210 10.46 -21.30 -11.40
N ARG A 211 9.69 -21.89 -12.33
CA ARG A 211 9.55 -21.40 -13.71
C ARG A 211 8.81 -20.07 -13.81
N ASP A 212 7.98 -19.73 -12.83
CA ASP A 212 7.18 -18.49 -12.83
C ASP A 212 7.99 -17.26 -12.43
N ALA A 213 9.14 -17.45 -11.78
CA ALA A 213 9.94 -16.35 -11.25
C ALA A 213 10.60 -15.52 -12.36
N LEU A 214 11.08 -16.15 -13.43
CA LEU A 214 11.81 -15.45 -14.50
C LEU A 214 10.94 -14.43 -15.26
N PRO A 215 9.72 -14.76 -15.72
CA PRO A 215 8.84 -13.78 -16.37
C PRO A 215 8.51 -12.59 -15.46
N VAL A 216 8.29 -12.81 -14.17
CA VAL A 216 7.98 -11.74 -13.22
C VAL A 216 9.18 -10.83 -13.00
N LYS A 217 10.40 -11.35 -12.86
CA LYS A 217 11.62 -10.53 -12.78
C LYS A 217 11.84 -9.70 -14.06
N GLN A 218 11.62 -10.32 -15.23
CA GLN A 218 11.69 -9.62 -16.51
C GLN A 218 10.71 -8.46 -16.57
N ARG A 219 9.46 -8.67 -16.13
CA ARG A 219 8.44 -7.62 -16.04
C ARG A 219 8.88 -6.51 -15.08
N LEU A 220 9.28 -6.89 -13.86
CA LEU A 220 9.75 -5.96 -12.83
C LEU A 220 10.86 -5.04 -13.33
N CYS A 221 11.89 -5.61 -13.96
CA CYS A 221 13.05 -4.86 -14.42
C CYS A 221 12.82 -4.06 -15.70
N ARG A 222 11.84 -4.44 -16.53
CA ARG A 222 11.46 -3.64 -17.70
C ARG A 222 10.68 -2.38 -17.32
N GLY A 223 9.93 -2.42 -16.22
CA GLY A 223 9.09 -1.30 -15.77
C GLY A 223 8.01 -0.90 -16.79
N ALA A 224 7.67 -1.78 -17.74
CA ALA A 224 6.57 -1.56 -18.67
C ALA A 224 5.23 -1.78 -17.95
N ASP A 225 4.18 -1.06 -18.39
CA ASP A 225 2.80 -1.21 -17.89
C ASP A 225 2.64 -0.91 -16.38
N VAL A 226 3.53 -0.07 -15.84
CA VAL A 226 3.46 0.41 -14.46
C VAL A 226 2.28 1.36 -14.28
N VAL A 227 1.52 1.11 -13.22
CA VAL A 227 0.38 1.91 -12.78
C VAL A 227 0.89 3.05 -11.87
N PHE A 228 0.52 4.30 -12.18
CA PHE A 228 0.86 5.50 -11.40
C PHE A 228 2.35 5.75 -11.13
N GLY A 229 3.23 5.16 -11.94
CA GLY A 229 4.67 5.23 -11.66
C GLY A 229 5.06 4.57 -10.34
N ILE A 230 4.20 3.71 -9.77
CA ILE A 230 4.51 2.95 -8.56
C ILE A 230 5.48 1.84 -8.95
N ALA A 231 6.75 2.18 -8.96
CA ALA A 231 7.87 1.30 -9.27
C ALA A 231 9.11 1.80 -8.52
N GLY A 232 9.98 0.87 -8.13
CA GLY A 232 11.29 1.18 -7.58
C GLY A 232 12.28 0.03 -7.80
N GLY A 233 13.57 0.37 -7.90
CA GLY A 233 14.65 -0.62 -8.01
C GLY A 233 14.95 -1.14 -9.42
N GLN A 234 14.30 -0.63 -10.47
CA GLN A 234 14.52 -1.06 -11.85
C GLN A 234 15.97 -0.85 -12.33
N GLU A 235 16.68 0.11 -11.74
CA GLU A 235 18.10 0.42 -12.04
C GLU A 235 19.11 -0.34 -11.15
N SER A 236 18.61 -1.20 -10.26
CA SER A 236 19.46 -1.96 -9.32
C SER A 236 20.35 -3.00 -10.01
N ALA A 237 21.34 -3.53 -9.29
CA ALA A 237 22.22 -4.54 -9.86
C ALA A 237 21.45 -5.82 -10.23
N ALA A 238 20.39 -6.15 -9.48
CA ALA A 238 19.46 -7.24 -9.78
C ALA A 238 18.84 -7.15 -11.19
N CYS A 239 18.63 -5.93 -11.72
CA CYS A 239 17.97 -5.71 -13.00
C CYS A 239 18.92 -5.57 -14.21
N LYS A 240 20.24 -5.47 -14.00
CA LYS A 240 21.22 -5.29 -15.08
C LYS A 240 21.19 -6.42 -16.13
N GLY A 241 20.86 -7.64 -15.72
CA GLY A 241 20.73 -8.80 -16.63
C GLY A 241 19.44 -8.81 -17.46
N PHE A 242 18.49 -7.94 -17.17
CA PHE A 242 17.14 -7.91 -17.77
C PHE A 242 16.93 -6.75 -18.75
N ALA A 243 17.82 -5.76 -18.76
CA ALA A 243 17.75 -4.54 -19.56
C ALA A 243 17.88 -4.75 -21.10
N GLY A 244 18.05 -5.99 -21.59
CA GLY A 244 18.51 -6.27 -22.97
C GLY A 244 17.50 -6.85 -23.97
N THR A 245 16.19 -6.92 -23.69
CA THR A 245 15.22 -7.58 -24.60
C THR A 245 14.07 -6.69 -25.10
N GLY A 246 14.15 -5.37 -24.89
CA GLY A 246 13.11 -4.41 -25.30
C GLY A 246 13.53 -3.36 -26.34
N GLN A 247 14.80 -3.32 -26.76
CA GLN A 247 15.29 -2.38 -27.78
C GLN A 247 16.10 -3.11 -28.86
N ARG A 248 15.40 -3.72 -29.81
CA ARG A 248 15.84 -3.73 -31.21
C ARG A 248 14.67 -3.25 -32.05
N ALA A 249 14.55 -1.93 -32.14
CA ALA A 249 13.82 -1.31 -33.22
C ALA A 249 14.51 -1.70 -34.54
N ARG A 250 13.77 -2.37 -35.41
CA ARG A 250 13.92 -2.29 -36.86
C ARG A 250 12.55 -1.93 -37.41
#